data_AF-A0A2V9ZT39-F1
#
_entry.id   AF-A0A2V9ZT39-F1
#
_cell.length_a   1.000
_cell.length_b   1.000
_cell.length_c   1.000
_cell.angle_alpha   90.00
_cell.angle_beta   90.00
_cell.angle_gamma   90.00
#
_symmetry.space_group_name_H-M   'P 1'
#
loop_
_entity.id
_entity.type
_entity.pdbx_description
1 polymer ?
#
loop_
_entity_poly.entity_id
_entity_poly.type
_entity_poly.pdbx_seq_one_letter_code
_entity_poly.pdbx_strand_id
1 'polypeptide(L)'
;PLKLPYTAQNPDLANGRHAVSIDERRCYFRNNLWGAQLPAQTIKQVWFAGVHSDVGGSYAEAQSGLSKIALEWMLCEASDYGLLIDPQKANDVLGRTSSPHYVPPDARGELHNSLTWKWWLLEALPHSYYDYATKKKKWRIPLGTRRKIPDGSVLHETVDEKRRIDPNYKPSNLPQDYSLEPRRACTFPVV
;
A
#
# COMPACT_ATOMS: atom_id res chain seq x y z
N PRO A 1 24.63 12.61 -6.63
CA PRO A 1 23.29 12.12 -6.26
C PRO A 1 22.26 12.49 -7.32
N LEU A 2 21.64 11.49 -7.97
CA LEU A 2 20.54 11.71 -8.90
C LEU A 2 19.34 12.21 -8.09
N LYS A 3 19.09 13.52 -8.07
CA LYS A 3 17.85 14.07 -7.51
C LYS A 3 16.81 13.99 -8.61
N LEU A 4 15.99 12.96 -8.58
CA LEU A 4 14.84 12.85 -9.48
C LEU A 4 13.85 13.96 -9.11
N PRO A 5 13.60 14.94 -9.99
CA PRO A 5 12.58 15.95 -9.74
C PRO A 5 11.19 15.31 -9.76
N TYR A 6 10.22 15.98 -9.14
CA TYR A 6 8.80 15.64 -9.23
C TYR A 6 8.36 14.28 -8.67
N THR A 7 9.15 13.68 -7.78
CA THR A 7 8.86 12.36 -7.21
C THR A 7 7.79 12.35 -6.13
N ALA A 8 7.53 13.51 -5.49
CA ALA A 8 6.53 13.65 -4.43
C ALA A 8 5.56 14.83 -4.65
N GLN A 9 5.82 15.66 -5.68
CA GLN A 9 4.97 16.75 -6.14
C GLN A 9 5.25 16.93 -7.62
N ASN A 10 4.29 16.58 -8.48
CA ASN A 10 4.44 16.67 -9.92
C ASN A 10 3.32 17.56 -10.48
N PRO A 11 3.60 18.77 -11.01
CA PRO A 11 2.57 19.65 -11.53
C PRO A 11 1.83 19.09 -12.76
N ASP A 12 2.45 18.16 -13.49
CA ASP A 12 1.87 17.58 -14.71
C ASP A 12 0.86 16.44 -14.39
N LEU A 13 0.78 16.01 -13.13
CA LEU A 13 -0.13 14.95 -12.70
C LEU A 13 -1.45 15.53 -12.21
N ALA A 14 -2.55 15.29 -12.92
CA ALA A 14 -3.88 15.71 -12.44
C ALA A 14 -4.42 14.78 -11.34
N ASN A 15 -4.29 13.47 -11.49
CA ASN A 15 -4.87 12.49 -10.55
C ASN A 15 -3.82 11.45 -10.15
N GLY A 16 -3.64 11.25 -8.84
CA GLY A 16 -2.70 10.28 -8.29
C GLY A 16 -3.39 9.32 -7.32
N ARG A 17 -3.05 8.03 -7.42
CA ARG A 17 -3.50 6.98 -6.51
C ARG A 17 -2.30 6.22 -6.01
N HIS A 18 -2.15 6.15 -4.69
CA HIS A 18 -1.00 5.53 -4.05
C HIS A 18 -1.45 4.59 -2.94
N ALA A 19 -1.33 3.29 -3.19
CA ALA A 19 -1.52 2.26 -2.17
C ALA A 19 -0.21 2.02 -1.41
N VAL A 20 -0.23 2.17 -0.09
CA VAL A 20 0.97 2.14 0.75
C VAL A 20 0.88 1.02 1.77
N SER A 21 1.93 0.19 1.87
CA SER A 21 2.01 -0.89 2.86
C SER A 21 2.29 -0.39 4.27
N ILE A 22 1.54 -0.90 5.26
CA ILE A 22 1.71 -0.59 6.69
C ILE A 22 2.86 -1.39 7.31
N ASP A 23 3.00 -2.67 6.95
CA ASP A 23 3.83 -3.64 7.68
C ASP A 23 5.21 -3.89 7.07
N GLU A 24 5.56 -3.18 5.99
CA GLU A 24 6.88 -3.28 5.38
C GLU A 24 7.96 -2.60 6.24
N ARG A 25 8.95 -3.40 6.66
CA ARG A 25 10.01 -3.04 7.63
C ARG A 25 11.41 -3.03 7.05
N ARG A 26 11.64 -3.49 5.82
CA ARG A 26 12.97 -3.54 5.21
C ARG A 26 13.49 -2.13 4.98
N CYS A 27 14.69 -1.85 5.47
CA CYS A 27 15.33 -0.55 5.48
C CYS A 27 15.48 0.15 4.11
N TYR A 28 15.61 -0.64 3.05
CA TYR A 28 15.76 -0.15 1.68
C TYR A 28 14.42 0.01 0.93
N PHE A 29 13.30 -0.47 1.50
CA PHE A 29 11.95 -0.31 0.96
C PHE A 29 11.26 0.92 1.55
N ARG A 30 11.88 2.09 1.35
CA ARG A 30 11.36 3.37 1.85
C ARG A 30 10.14 3.77 1.03
N ASN A 31 9.12 4.27 1.72
CA ASN A 31 8.01 4.93 1.07
C ASN A 31 8.43 6.33 0.60
N ASN A 32 7.92 6.73 -0.56
CA ASN A 32 8.00 8.10 -1.03
C ASN A 32 6.57 8.64 -1.10
N LEU A 33 6.13 9.26 -0.01
CA LEU A 33 4.77 9.76 0.11
C LEU A 33 4.59 11.03 -0.73
N TRP A 34 3.39 11.23 -1.25
CA TRP A 34 3.02 12.49 -1.88
C TRP A 34 3.05 13.62 -0.84
N GLY A 35 3.55 14.79 -1.26
CA GLY A 35 3.51 16.01 -0.48
C GLY A 35 2.15 16.69 -0.57
N ALA A 36 2.10 17.98 -0.19
CA ALA A 36 0.89 18.79 -0.36
C ALA A 36 0.42 18.77 -1.83
N GLN A 37 -0.88 18.56 -2.00
CA GLN A 37 -1.56 18.55 -3.28
C GLN A 37 -1.52 19.94 -3.92
N LEU A 38 -1.20 20.01 -5.22
CA LEU A 38 -1.23 21.26 -5.98
C LEU A 38 -2.66 21.62 -6.40
N PRO A 39 -2.93 22.87 -6.79
CA PRO A 39 -4.24 23.27 -7.31
C PRO A 39 -4.69 22.37 -8.48
N ALA A 40 -5.98 22.04 -8.53
CA ALA A 40 -6.59 21.17 -9.54
C ALA A 40 -6.09 19.70 -9.59
N GLN A 41 -5.25 19.29 -8.64
CA GLN A 41 -4.91 17.87 -8.50
C GLN A 41 -5.96 17.13 -7.67
N THR A 42 -5.98 15.80 -7.78
CA THR A 42 -6.68 14.90 -6.85
C THR A 42 -5.76 13.74 -6.49
N ILE A 43 -5.15 13.78 -5.31
CA ILE A 43 -4.23 12.73 -4.86
C ILE A 43 -4.88 11.94 -3.71
N LYS A 44 -5.09 10.63 -3.91
CA LYS A 44 -5.43 9.72 -2.81
C LYS A 44 -4.23 8.85 -2.48
N GLN A 45 -3.85 8.88 -1.20
CA GLN A 45 -2.81 8.03 -0.66
C GLN A 45 -3.39 7.24 0.50
N VAL A 46 -3.56 5.95 0.29
CA VAL A 46 -4.31 5.07 1.18
C VAL A 46 -3.40 3.96 1.68
N TRP A 47 -3.44 3.73 2.98
CA TRP A 47 -2.63 2.73 3.67
C TRP A 47 -3.37 1.39 3.78
N PHE A 48 -2.70 0.31 3.39
CA PHE A 48 -3.22 -1.06 3.39
C PHE A 48 -2.38 -1.97 4.31
N ALA A 49 -3.05 -2.96 4.92
CA ALA A 49 -2.41 -3.96 5.74
C ALA A 49 -1.47 -4.85 4.90
N GLY A 50 -0.33 -5.24 5.47
CA GLY A 50 0.64 -6.12 4.81
C GLY A 50 1.97 -5.47 4.43
N VAL A 51 2.90 -6.31 3.99
CA VAL A 51 4.22 -5.88 3.49
C VAL A 51 4.14 -5.39 2.04
N HIS A 52 5.26 -5.03 1.43
CA HIS A 52 5.27 -4.45 0.08
C HIS A 52 4.49 -5.27 -0.96
N SER A 53 4.68 -6.58 -0.98
CA SER A 53 4.01 -7.49 -1.92
C SER A 53 2.58 -7.86 -1.52
N ASP A 54 2.19 -7.67 -0.27
CA ASP A 54 0.78 -7.79 0.16
C ASP A 54 -0.07 -6.62 -0.34
N VAL A 55 0.55 -5.54 -0.81
CA VAL A 55 -0.14 -4.39 -1.40
C VAL A 55 0.11 -4.33 -2.90
N GLY A 56 1.35 -4.54 -3.34
CA GLY A 56 1.72 -4.47 -4.75
C GLY A 56 1.42 -5.73 -5.57
N GLY A 57 1.21 -6.87 -4.90
CA GLY A 57 1.11 -8.18 -5.55
C GLY A 57 2.48 -8.76 -5.92
N SER A 58 2.63 -10.08 -5.75
CA SER A 58 3.73 -10.94 -6.25
C SER A 58 3.78 -12.30 -5.53
N TYR A 59 3.03 -12.45 -4.43
CA TYR A 59 2.89 -13.73 -3.75
C TYR A 59 2.09 -14.73 -4.59
N ALA A 60 2.13 -16.00 -4.21
CA ALA A 60 1.34 -17.02 -4.88
C ALA A 60 -0.15 -16.65 -4.82
N GLU A 61 -0.90 -17.03 -5.86
CA GLU A 61 -2.30 -16.60 -6.00
C GLU A 61 -3.16 -17.04 -4.81
N ALA A 62 -2.95 -18.25 -4.28
CA ALA A 62 -3.61 -18.74 -3.06
C ALA A 62 -3.40 -17.86 -1.81
N GLN A 63 -2.35 -17.04 -1.79
CA GLN A 63 -1.97 -16.15 -0.68
C GLN A 63 -2.23 -14.67 -0.98
N SER A 64 -2.81 -14.36 -2.15
CA SER A 64 -2.84 -12.99 -2.67
C SER A 64 -3.99 -12.14 -2.13
N GLY A 65 -4.84 -12.66 -1.24
CA GLY A 65 -6.06 -12.01 -0.75
C GLY A 65 -5.88 -10.56 -0.26
N LEU A 66 -4.77 -10.23 0.42
CA LEU A 66 -4.48 -8.85 0.84
C LEU A 66 -4.20 -7.92 -0.36
N SER A 67 -3.38 -8.37 -1.31
CA SER A 67 -3.03 -7.58 -2.50
C SER A 67 -4.21 -7.36 -3.44
N LYS A 68 -5.15 -8.31 -3.46
CA LYS A 68 -6.41 -8.18 -4.19
C LYS A 68 -7.26 -7.02 -3.66
N ILE A 69 -7.15 -6.65 -2.39
CA ILE A 69 -7.87 -5.49 -1.83
C ILE A 69 -7.31 -4.19 -2.42
N ALA A 70 -5.99 -4.06 -2.45
CA ALA A 70 -5.34 -2.89 -3.05
C ALA A 70 -5.58 -2.83 -4.57
N LEU A 71 -5.59 -3.99 -5.24
CA LEU A 71 -5.93 -4.10 -6.66
C LEU A 71 -7.39 -3.69 -6.93
N GLU A 72 -8.35 -4.20 -6.15
CA GLU A 72 -9.77 -3.82 -6.25
C GLU A 72 -9.92 -2.30 -6.12
N TRP A 73 -9.34 -1.71 -5.08
CA TRP A 73 -9.36 -0.26 -4.87
C TRP A 73 -8.76 0.50 -6.07
N MET A 74 -7.60 0.07 -6.56
CA MET A 74 -6.93 0.74 -7.68
C MET A 74 -7.75 0.67 -8.97
N LEU A 75 -8.36 -0.49 -9.26
CA LEU A 75 -9.22 -0.66 -10.43
C LEU A 75 -10.45 0.25 -10.36
N CYS A 76 -11.08 0.36 -9.18
CA CYS A 76 -12.22 1.25 -9.00
C CYS A 76 -11.81 2.72 -9.18
N GLU A 77 -10.72 3.15 -8.53
CA GLU A 77 -10.24 4.53 -8.67
C GLU A 77 -9.84 4.84 -10.11
N ALA A 78 -9.21 3.92 -10.82
CA ALA A 78 -8.81 4.15 -12.22
C ALA A 78 -10.02 4.17 -13.17
N SER A 79 -11.01 3.31 -12.92
CA SER A 79 -12.26 3.28 -13.69
C SER A 79 -13.03 4.59 -13.58
N ASP A 80 -13.04 5.22 -12.39
CA ASP A 80 -13.70 6.52 -12.17
C ASP A 80 -13.09 7.64 -13.02
N TYR A 81 -11.84 7.49 -13.49
CA TYR A 81 -11.19 8.42 -14.43
C TYR A 81 -11.14 7.89 -15.88
N GLY A 82 -11.93 6.87 -16.20
CA GLY A 82 -12.09 6.39 -17.57
C GLY A 82 -10.95 5.52 -18.09
N LEU A 83 -10.14 4.90 -17.20
CA LEU A 83 -9.21 3.87 -17.65
C LEU A 83 -10.00 2.71 -18.24
N LEU A 84 -9.67 2.33 -19.49
CA LEU A 84 -10.29 1.18 -20.14
C LEU A 84 -9.83 -0.11 -19.47
N ILE A 85 -10.77 -0.82 -18.85
CA ILE A 85 -10.55 -2.07 -18.13
C ILE A 85 -11.33 -3.17 -18.85
N ASP A 86 -10.68 -4.29 -19.12
CA ASP A 86 -11.33 -5.51 -19.61
C ASP A 86 -12.22 -6.10 -18.50
N PRO A 87 -13.56 -6.05 -18.63
CA PRO A 87 -14.45 -6.42 -17.54
C PRO A 87 -14.34 -7.89 -17.14
N GLN A 88 -14.14 -8.77 -18.12
CA GLN A 88 -14.02 -10.20 -17.87
C GLN A 88 -12.76 -10.48 -17.05
N LYS A 89 -11.61 -9.95 -17.51
CA LYS A 89 -10.35 -10.13 -16.77
C LYS A 89 -10.39 -9.49 -15.39
N ALA A 90 -11.00 -8.33 -15.23
CA ALA A 90 -11.13 -7.68 -13.93
C ALA A 90 -11.92 -8.55 -12.94
N ASN A 91 -13.06 -9.12 -13.36
CA ASN A 91 -13.82 -10.03 -12.52
C ASN A 91 -13.06 -11.34 -12.24
N ASP A 92 -12.34 -11.88 -13.24
CA ASP A 92 -11.53 -13.09 -13.07
C ASP A 92 -10.44 -12.87 -12.03
N VAL A 93 -9.59 -11.83 -12.18
CA VAL A 93 -8.47 -11.60 -11.26
C VAL A 93 -8.92 -11.20 -9.85
N LEU A 94 -10.13 -10.67 -9.69
CA LEU A 94 -10.74 -10.38 -8.40
C LEU A 94 -11.48 -11.59 -7.80
N GLY A 95 -11.38 -12.78 -8.41
CA GLY A 95 -12.02 -14.00 -7.90
C GLY A 95 -13.54 -13.92 -7.86
N ARG A 96 -14.14 -13.09 -8.73
CA ARG A 96 -15.60 -12.89 -8.81
C ARG A 96 -16.27 -13.84 -9.81
N THR A 97 -15.48 -14.57 -10.59
CA THR A 97 -15.97 -15.62 -11.50
C THR A 97 -15.75 -17.00 -10.87
N SER A 98 -16.43 -18.02 -11.40
CA SER A 98 -16.30 -19.41 -10.91
C SER A 98 -14.94 -20.06 -11.26
N SER A 99 -13.97 -19.30 -11.77
CA SER A 99 -12.64 -19.79 -12.10
C SER A 99 -11.89 -20.15 -10.80
N PRO A 100 -11.35 -21.38 -10.67
CA PRO A 100 -10.62 -21.79 -9.47
C PRO A 100 -9.24 -21.13 -9.36
N HIS A 101 -8.83 -20.34 -10.36
CA HIS A 101 -7.48 -19.86 -10.47
C HIS A 101 -7.17 -18.65 -9.60
N TYR A 102 -8.14 -17.79 -9.30
CA TYR A 102 -7.92 -16.52 -8.60
C TYR A 102 -8.67 -16.47 -7.27
N VAL A 103 -8.02 -15.92 -6.24
CA VAL A 103 -8.64 -15.71 -4.93
C VAL A 103 -9.28 -14.32 -4.85
N PRO A 104 -10.40 -14.17 -4.10
CA PRO A 104 -11.02 -12.87 -3.92
C PRO A 104 -10.23 -11.97 -2.96
N PRO A 105 -10.50 -10.65 -2.97
CA PRO A 105 -9.97 -9.75 -1.96
C PRO A 105 -10.49 -10.07 -0.56
N ASP A 106 -9.58 -10.40 0.35
CA ASP A 106 -9.89 -10.90 1.69
C ASP A 106 -8.94 -10.33 2.74
N ALA A 107 -9.51 -9.61 3.73
CA ALA A 107 -8.78 -9.07 4.87
C ALA A 107 -8.21 -10.15 5.80
N ARG A 108 -8.77 -11.37 5.75
CA ARG A 108 -8.26 -12.56 6.46
C ARG A 108 -7.03 -13.17 5.81
N GLY A 109 -6.66 -12.71 4.61
CA GLY A 109 -5.50 -13.19 3.87
C GLY A 109 -4.21 -13.20 4.70
N GLU A 110 -3.33 -14.14 4.35
CA GLU A 110 -2.04 -14.36 5.02
C GLU A 110 -1.24 -13.05 5.10
N LEU A 111 -0.74 -12.74 6.29
CA LEU A 111 0.16 -11.61 6.50
C LEU A 111 1.60 -12.10 6.36
N HIS A 112 2.27 -11.69 5.28
CA HIS A 112 3.63 -12.16 5.03
C HIS A 112 4.67 -11.36 5.81
N ASN A 113 5.82 -11.99 6.08
CA ASN A 113 7.00 -11.31 6.62
C ASN A 113 8.10 -11.21 5.55
N SER A 114 8.23 -10.05 4.93
CA SER A 114 9.29 -9.77 3.95
C SER A 114 10.68 -9.60 4.57
N LEU A 115 10.75 -9.33 5.89
CA LEU A 115 11.99 -9.17 6.65
C LEU A 115 12.59 -10.55 7.00
N THR A 116 13.03 -11.26 5.96
CA THR A 116 13.70 -12.56 6.09
C THR A 116 15.14 -12.41 6.61
N TRP A 117 15.78 -13.52 6.96
CA TRP A 117 17.12 -13.50 7.58
C TRP A 117 18.19 -12.75 6.76
N LYS A 118 18.13 -12.81 5.42
CA LYS A 118 19.05 -12.05 4.55
C LYS A 118 18.91 -10.54 4.75
N TRP A 119 17.69 -10.07 5.01
CA TRP A 119 17.45 -8.66 5.33
C TRP A 119 17.97 -8.28 6.70
N TRP A 120 17.94 -9.19 7.69
CA TRP A 120 18.52 -8.92 9.01
C TRP A 120 20.02 -8.60 8.98
N LEU A 121 20.77 -9.18 8.04
CA LEU A 121 22.17 -8.80 7.82
C LEU A 121 22.31 -7.33 7.40
N LEU A 122 21.39 -6.85 6.55
CA LEU A 122 21.36 -5.45 6.11
C LEU A 122 20.82 -4.50 7.19
N GLU A 123 19.88 -4.96 8.02
CA GLU A 123 19.35 -4.21 9.16
C GLU A 123 20.37 -4.01 10.28
N ALA A 124 21.40 -4.85 10.37
CA ALA A 124 22.48 -4.68 11.34
C ALA A 124 23.50 -3.61 10.91
N LEU A 125 23.50 -3.22 9.63
CA LEU A 125 24.44 -2.25 9.10
C LEU A 125 23.89 -0.82 9.28
N PRO A 126 24.73 0.13 9.72
CA PRO A 126 24.38 1.53 9.69
C PRO A 126 24.06 1.94 8.25
N HIS A 127 22.92 2.58 8.03
CA HIS A 127 22.62 3.20 6.75
C HIS A 127 22.20 4.65 6.94
N SER A 128 22.37 5.43 5.89
CA SER A 128 21.93 6.81 5.87
C SER A 128 20.50 6.98 5.39
N TYR A 129 19.70 7.78 6.08
CA TYR A 129 18.37 8.20 5.64
C TYR A 129 18.27 9.72 5.57
N TYR A 130 17.33 10.22 4.77
CA TYR A 130 17.05 11.65 4.67
C TYR A 130 15.91 11.99 5.63
N ASP A 131 16.17 12.90 6.56
CA ASP A 131 15.17 13.41 7.48
C ASP A 131 14.59 14.70 6.90
N TYR A 132 13.34 14.64 6.46
CA TYR A 132 12.66 15.76 5.80
C TYR A 132 12.32 16.91 6.76
N ALA A 133 12.18 16.65 8.06
CA ALA A 133 11.92 17.70 9.05
C ALA A 133 13.18 18.53 9.32
N THR A 134 14.32 17.87 9.47
CA THR A 134 15.62 18.55 9.71
C THR A 134 16.38 18.87 8.43
N LYS A 135 15.89 18.44 7.26
CA LYS A 135 16.51 18.54 5.93
C LYS A 135 17.96 18.01 5.87
N LYS A 136 18.31 17.07 6.75
CA LYS A 136 19.67 16.52 6.89
C LYS A 136 19.71 15.01 6.65
N LYS A 137 20.84 14.54 6.14
CA LYS A 137 21.16 13.12 6.04
C LYS A 137 21.59 12.64 7.44
N LYS A 138 20.85 11.71 8.02
CA LYS A 138 21.14 11.09 9.32
C LYS A 138 21.52 9.63 9.12
N TRP A 139 22.25 9.06 10.07
CA TRP A 139 22.59 7.65 10.10
C TRP A 139 21.88 6.97 11.25
N ARG A 140 21.44 5.74 11.04
CA ARG A 140 20.90 4.88 12.09
C ARG A 140 21.15 3.41 11.75
N ILE A 141 21.11 2.58 12.77
CA ILE A 141 20.93 1.14 12.62
C ILE A 141 19.42 0.90 12.69
N PRO A 142 18.77 0.33 11.67
CA PRO A 142 17.32 0.38 11.57
C PRO A 142 16.63 -0.79 12.27
N LEU A 143 17.28 -1.94 12.42
CA LEU A 143 16.80 -3.07 13.23
C LEU A 143 15.34 -3.48 12.96
N GLY A 144 14.89 -3.40 11.70
CA GLY A 144 13.51 -3.73 11.33
C GLY A 144 12.46 -2.77 11.91
N THR A 145 12.85 -1.52 12.20
CA THR A 145 11.94 -0.49 12.71
C THR A 145 10.75 -0.30 11.77
N ARG A 146 9.54 -0.27 12.33
CA ARG A 146 8.31 0.03 11.58
C ARG A 146 8.36 1.46 11.01
N ARG A 147 7.77 1.64 9.84
CA ARG A 147 7.63 2.97 9.23
C ARG A 147 6.70 3.87 10.05
N LYS A 148 6.99 5.17 10.06
CA LYS A 148 6.11 6.18 10.65
C LYS A 148 4.99 6.51 9.66
N ILE A 149 3.75 6.37 10.10
CA ILE A 149 2.56 6.83 9.38
C ILE A 149 2.23 8.23 9.93
N PRO A 150 2.14 9.28 9.10
CA PRO A 150 1.77 10.62 9.55
C PRO A 150 0.34 10.67 10.10
N ASP A 151 0.08 11.52 11.10
CA ASP A 151 -1.29 11.81 11.55
C ASP A 151 -2.11 12.45 10.43
N GLY A 152 -3.41 12.19 10.41
CA GLY A 152 -4.32 12.58 9.32
C GLY A 152 -4.18 11.71 8.06
N SER A 153 -3.40 10.63 8.10
CA SER A 153 -3.32 9.66 7.00
C SER A 153 -4.66 8.94 6.78
N VAL A 154 -4.89 8.48 5.55
CA VAL A 154 -6.08 7.69 5.19
C VAL A 154 -5.73 6.21 5.19
N LEU A 155 -6.42 5.40 5.97
CA LEU A 155 -6.29 3.94 5.99
C LEU A 155 -7.46 3.33 5.22
N HIS A 156 -7.24 2.22 4.52
CA HIS A 156 -8.35 1.47 3.94
C HIS A 156 -9.13 0.77 5.06
N GLU A 157 -10.46 0.76 5.00
CA GLU A 157 -11.31 0.19 6.07
C GLU A 157 -11.00 -1.28 6.40
N THR A 158 -10.47 -2.03 5.43
CA THR A 158 -10.08 -3.43 5.61
C THR A 158 -8.92 -3.61 6.59
N VAL A 159 -8.18 -2.54 6.92
CA VAL A 159 -7.18 -2.56 7.99
C VAL A 159 -7.86 -2.79 9.33
N ASP A 160 -8.95 -2.07 9.61
CA ASP A 160 -9.73 -2.25 10.84
C ASP A 160 -10.56 -3.54 10.81
N GLU A 161 -10.99 -3.99 9.64
CA GLU A 161 -11.57 -5.32 9.47
C GLU A 161 -10.55 -6.42 9.85
N LYS A 162 -9.32 -6.36 9.33
CA LYS A 162 -8.27 -7.32 9.66
C LYS A 162 -7.95 -7.33 11.16
N ARG A 163 -7.84 -6.15 11.80
CA ARG A 163 -7.62 -6.03 13.25
C ARG A 163 -8.74 -6.64 14.09
N ARG A 164 -9.99 -6.59 13.59
CA ARG A 164 -11.15 -7.21 14.25
C ARG A 164 -11.14 -8.73 14.10
N ILE A 165 -10.74 -9.24 12.95
CA ILE A 165 -10.77 -10.68 12.66
C ILE A 165 -9.54 -11.42 13.21
N ASP A 166 -8.35 -10.83 13.06
CA ASP A 166 -7.08 -11.39 13.51
C ASP A 166 -6.60 -10.69 14.79
N PRO A 167 -6.76 -11.32 15.98
CA PRO A 167 -6.35 -10.73 17.25
C PRO A 167 -4.83 -10.55 17.37
N ASN A 168 -4.03 -11.18 16.50
CA ASN A 168 -2.57 -11.02 16.47
C ASN A 168 -2.14 -9.82 15.62
N TYR A 169 -3.03 -9.30 14.76
CA TYR A 169 -2.73 -8.14 13.93
C TYR A 169 -2.89 -6.83 14.71
N LYS A 170 -1.83 -6.43 15.42
CA LYS A 170 -1.75 -5.20 16.21
C LYS A 170 -0.57 -4.32 15.76
N PRO A 171 -0.64 -3.68 14.58
CA PRO A 171 0.42 -2.79 14.11
C PRO A 171 0.61 -1.62 15.09
N SER A 172 1.81 -1.50 15.66
CA SER A 172 2.13 -0.45 16.64
C SER A 172 2.46 0.91 16.03
N ASN A 173 2.44 1.01 14.70
CA ASN A 173 2.78 2.21 13.93
C ASN A 173 1.58 2.93 13.33
N LEU A 174 0.35 2.57 13.74
CA LEU A 174 -0.84 3.32 13.36
C LEU A 174 -0.83 4.71 14.03
N PRO A 175 -1.26 5.77 13.31
CA PRO A 175 -1.37 7.10 13.88
C PRO A 175 -2.54 7.18 14.86
N GLN A 176 -2.57 8.23 15.70
CA GLN A 176 -3.69 8.45 16.63
C GLN A 176 -4.92 8.99 15.90
N ASP A 177 -4.68 9.86 14.92
CA ASP A 177 -5.70 10.45 14.06
C ASP A 177 -5.53 9.92 12.64
N TYR A 178 -6.57 9.25 12.14
CA TYR A 178 -6.68 8.79 10.76
C TYR A 178 -8.14 8.78 10.30
N SER A 179 -8.32 8.90 8.99
CA SER A 179 -9.62 8.67 8.35
C SER A 179 -9.63 7.34 7.61
N LEU A 180 -10.82 6.83 7.32
CA LEU A 180 -11.00 5.57 6.59
C LEU A 180 -11.44 5.84 5.15
N GLU A 181 -10.74 5.22 4.20
CA GLU A 181 -11.22 5.04 2.84
C GLU A 181 -12.17 3.83 2.83
N PRO A 182 -13.45 4.02 2.49
CA PRO A 182 -14.42 2.93 2.46
C PRO A 182 -14.11 1.97 1.32
N ARG A 183 -14.39 0.68 1.53
CA ARG A 183 -14.25 -0.31 0.46
C ARG A 183 -15.37 -0.08 -0.53
N ARG A 184 -15.02 0.10 -1.79
CA ARG A 184 -15.96 0.16 -2.90
C ARG A 184 -15.75 -1.05 -3.78
N ALA A 185 -16.77 -1.92 -3.86
CA ALA A 185 -16.79 -3.00 -4.83
C ALA A 185 -17.36 -2.46 -6.15
N CYS A 186 -16.51 -1.82 -6.96
CA CYS A 186 -16.93 -1.38 -8.30
C CYS A 186 -17.30 -2.59 -9.16
N THR A 187 -18.33 -2.43 -9.98
CA THR A 187 -18.83 -3.46 -10.89
C THR A 187 -18.18 -3.33 -12.26
N PHE A 188 -17.77 -4.45 -12.83
CA PHE A 188 -17.27 -4.52 -14.21
C PHE A 188 -18.26 -5.35 -15.03
N PRO A 189 -19.31 -4.74 -15.61
CA PRO A 189 -20.30 -5.49 -16.39
C PRO A 189 -19.65 -6.09 -17.64
N VAL A 190 -19.84 -7.39 -17.84
CA VAL A 190 -19.45 -8.08 -19.08
C VAL A 190 -20.58 -7.85 -20.08
N VAL A 191 -20.24 -7.19 -21.21
CA VAL A 191 -21.16 -6.91 -22.32
C VAL A 191 -21.27 -8.14 -23.22
#